data_AF-A0A663DNH2-F1
#
_entry.id   AF-A0A663DNH2-F1
#
_cell.length_a   1.000
_cell.length_b   1.000
_cell.length_c   1.000
_cell.angle_alpha   90.00
_cell.angle_beta   90.00
_cell.angle_gamma   90.00
#
_symmetry.space_group_name_H-M   'P 1'
#
loop_
_entity.id
_entity.type
_entity.pdbx_description
1 polymer ?
#
loop_
_entity_poly.entity_id
_entity_poly.type
_entity_poly.pdbx_seq_one_letter_code
_entity_poly.pdbx_strand_id
1 'polypeptide(L)'
;MLAVLHKEGPSTEGVFRRAASGTEFRELREALDHGADVDLGSQPALLLAPLALRDFLRSIPAKLLVTDLYEEWMAAMQKSGKEEKVEELKAQVWAAACLSRRDW
;
A
#
# COMPACT_ATOMS: atom_id res chain seq x y z
N MET A 1 5.55 -6.64 -8.60
CA MET A 1 4.47 -5.61 -8.60
C MET A 1 5.00 -4.21 -8.35
N LEU A 2 5.49 -3.86 -7.15
CA LEU A 2 5.95 -2.48 -6.85
C LEU A 2 7.06 -1.96 -7.78
N ALA A 3 7.99 -2.82 -8.19
CA ALA A 3 9.05 -2.46 -9.14
C ALA A 3 8.51 -2.00 -10.51
N VAL A 4 7.46 -2.67 -11.00
CA VAL A 4 6.78 -2.31 -12.26
C VAL A 4 6.09 -0.96 -12.10
N LEU A 5 5.36 -0.76 -11.00
CA LEU A 5 4.71 0.51 -10.70
C LEU A 5 5.69 1.68 -10.54
N HIS A 6 6.86 1.45 -9.96
CA HIS A 6 7.90 2.46 -9.89
C HIS A 6 8.43 2.86 -11.28
N LYS A 7 8.56 1.89 -12.19
CA LYS A 7 9.05 2.11 -13.55
C LYS A 7 8.00 2.75 -14.48
N GLU A 8 6.77 2.25 -14.43
CA GLU A 8 5.72 2.55 -15.44
C GLU A 8 4.58 3.42 -14.90
N GLY A 9 4.45 3.52 -13.58
CA GLY A 9 3.41 4.33 -12.94
C GLY A 9 3.47 5.81 -13.32
N PRO A 10 4.66 6.48 -13.33
CA PRO A 10 4.75 7.89 -13.68
C PRO A 10 4.27 8.25 -15.10
N SER A 11 4.41 7.33 -16.06
CA SER A 11 3.95 7.50 -17.44
C SER A 11 2.51 6.99 -17.67
N THR A 12 1.90 6.35 -16.68
CA THR A 12 0.55 5.78 -16.78
C THR A 12 -0.47 6.77 -16.22
N GLU A 13 -1.27 7.37 -17.10
CA GLU A 13 -2.28 8.34 -16.71
C GLU A 13 -3.29 7.73 -15.73
N GLY A 14 -3.42 8.37 -14.55
CA GLY A 14 -4.41 7.97 -13.55
C GLY A 14 -4.16 6.60 -12.93
N VAL A 15 -2.91 6.12 -12.88
CA VAL A 15 -2.51 4.78 -12.40
C VAL A 15 -3.15 4.34 -11.07
N PHE A 16 -3.36 5.25 -10.11
CA PHE A 16 -4.05 4.93 -8.83
C PHE A 16 -5.50 5.40 -8.74
N ARG A 17 -6.00 6.11 -9.78
CA ARG A 17 -7.34 6.73 -9.81
C ARG A 17 -8.31 6.00 -10.73
N ARG A 18 -7.83 5.58 -11.91
CA ARG A 18 -8.63 4.87 -12.92
C ARG A 18 -8.74 3.40 -12.54
N ALA A 19 -9.93 2.85 -12.68
CA ALA A 19 -10.11 1.41 -12.62
C ALA A 19 -9.71 0.79 -13.96
N ALA A 20 -8.94 -0.29 -13.92
CA ALA A 20 -8.76 -1.17 -15.07
C ALA A 20 -10.06 -1.97 -15.34
N SER A 21 -10.04 -2.78 -16.40
CA SER A 21 -11.13 -3.74 -16.68
C SER A 21 -11.38 -4.61 -15.44
N GLY A 22 -12.63 -4.65 -14.98
CA GLY A 22 -13.01 -5.43 -13.80
C GLY A 22 -12.79 -6.93 -13.98
N THR A 23 -12.89 -7.43 -15.22
CA THR A 23 -12.67 -8.85 -15.54
C THR A 23 -11.19 -9.22 -15.46
N GLU A 24 -10.32 -8.47 -16.16
CA GLU A 24 -8.86 -8.70 -16.16
C GLU A 24 -8.28 -8.55 -14.75
N PHE A 25 -8.80 -7.58 -13.99
CA PHE A 25 -8.42 -7.37 -12.60
C PHE A 25 -8.77 -8.57 -11.72
N ARG A 26 -9.98 -9.12 -11.87
CA ARG A 26 -10.43 -10.29 -11.11
C ARG A 26 -9.61 -11.53 -11.47
N GLU A 27 -9.39 -11.78 -12.76
CA GLU A 27 -8.59 -12.93 -13.22
C GLU A 27 -7.15 -12.87 -12.72
N LEU A 28 -6.52 -11.70 -12.81
CA LEU A 28 -5.17 -11.47 -12.28
C LEU A 28 -5.13 -11.70 -10.76
N ARG A 29 -6.13 -11.20 -10.03
CA ARG A 29 -6.24 -11.40 -8.60
C ARG A 29 -6.38 -12.88 -8.24
N GLU A 30 -7.32 -13.58 -8.88
CA GLU A 30 -7.55 -15.00 -8.65
C GLU A 30 -6.27 -15.80 -8.93
N ALA A 31 -5.56 -15.52 -10.02
CA ALA A 31 -4.29 -16.18 -10.33
C ALA A 31 -3.27 -16.02 -9.18
N LEU A 32 -3.11 -14.80 -8.65
CA LEU A 32 -2.19 -14.55 -7.53
C LEU A 32 -2.66 -15.20 -6.22
N ASP A 33 -3.96 -15.16 -5.92
CA ASP A 33 -4.54 -15.77 -4.71
C ASP A 33 -4.33 -17.32 -4.71
N HIS A 34 -4.29 -17.95 -5.89
CA HIS A 34 -3.96 -19.37 -6.04
C HIS A 34 -2.45 -19.66 -6.13
N GLY A 35 -1.59 -18.64 -6.00
CA GLY A 35 -0.14 -18.79 -6.09
C GLY A 35 0.38 -19.11 -7.49
N ALA A 36 -0.36 -18.76 -8.54
CA ALA A 36 0.09 -18.93 -9.91
C ALA A 36 1.31 -18.05 -10.20
N ASP A 37 2.22 -18.56 -11.03
CA ASP A 37 3.38 -17.80 -11.52
C ASP A 37 2.91 -16.83 -12.60
N VAL A 38 2.65 -15.58 -12.20
CA VAL A 38 2.20 -14.51 -13.09
C VAL A 38 3.39 -13.62 -13.42
N ASP A 39 3.68 -13.44 -14.72
CA ASP A 39 4.65 -12.44 -15.16
C ASP A 39 4.09 -11.03 -14.94
N LEU A 40 4.37 -10.48 -13.77
CA LEU A 40 3.98 -9.11 -13.40
C LEU A 40 4.62 -8.04 -14.29
N GLY A 41 5.72 -8.33 -14.99
CA GLY A 41 6.36 -7.38 -15.90
C GLY A 41 5.59 -7.16 -17.21
N SER A 42 4.76 -8.13 -17.60
CA SER A 42 3.88 -8.04 -18.76
C SER A 42 2.52 -7.41 -18.46
N GLN A 43 2.16 -7.29 -17.17
CA GLN A 43 0.85 -6.81 -16.76
C GLN A 43 0.77 -5.28 -16.81
N PRO A 44 -0.33 -4.70 -17.33
CA PRO A 44 -0.57 -3.26 -17.30
C PRO A 44 -0.43 -2.66 -15.90
N ALA A 45 0.29 -1.54 -15.79
CA ALA A 45 0.41 -0.79 -14.54
C ALA A 45 -0.96 -0.39 -13.93
N LEU A 46 -1.97 -0.14 -14.78
CA LEU A 46 -3.35 0.12 -14.36
C LEU A 46 -4.03 -1.05 -13.62
N LEU A 47 -3.63 -2.30 -13.90
CA LEU A 47 -4.11 -3.48 -13.17
C LEU A 47 -3.33 -3.68 -11.87
N LEU A 48 -2.01 -3.52 -11.93
CA LEU A 48 -1.11 -3.73 -10.78
C LEU A 48 -1.29 -2.70 -9.66
N ALA A 49 -1.59 -1.45 -10.00
CA ALA A 49 -1.73 -0.36 -9.04
C ALA A 49 -2.88 -0.53 -8.04
N PRO A 50 -4.13 -0.79 -8.48
CA PRO A 50 -5.22 -1.09 -7.56
C PRO A 50 -4.98 -2.39 -6.80
N LEU A 51 -4.32 -3.39 -7.38
CA LEU A 51 -4.01 -4.66 -6.69
C LEU A 51 -3.05 -4.43 -5.52
N ALA A 52 -1.99 -3.65 -5.75
CA ALA A 52 -1.02 -3.26 -4.74
C ALA A 52 -1.65 -2.45 -3.60
N LEU A 53 -2.54 -1.50 -3.93
CA LEU A 53 -3.10 -0.57 -2.95
C LEU A 53 -4.37 -1.08 -2.28
N ARG A 54 -5.30 -1.66 -3.04
CA ARG A 54 -6.62 -2.07 -2.53
C ARG A 54 -6.62 -3.47 -1.96
N ASP A 55 -5.92 -4.42 -2.56
CA ASP A 55 -6.01 -5.80 -2.10
C ASP A 55 -4.92 -6.09 -1.08
N PHE A 56 -3.66 -5.81 -1.42
CA PHE A 56 -2.55 -6.09 -0.52
C PHE A 56 -2.58 -5.23 0.75
N LEU A 57 -2.61 -3.90 0.63
CA LEU A 57 -2.57 -3.06 1.85
C LEU A 57 -3.81 -3.17 2.74
N ARG A 58 -4.98 -3.50 2.17
CA ARG A 58 -6.20 -3.66 2.97
C ARG A 58 -6.32 -5.05 3.57
N SER A 59 -5.72 -6.09 2.97
CA SER A 59 -5.75 -7.45 3.49
C SER A 59 -4.86 -7.64 4.71
N ILE A 60 -3.86 -6.78 4.92
CA ILE A 60 -2.97 -6.82 6.10
C ILE A 60 -3.82 -6.72 7.39
N PRO A 61 -3.78 -7.74 8.27
CA PRO A 61 -4.39 -7.68 9.61
C PRO A 61 -3.83 -6.48 10.39
N ALA A 62 -4.66 -5.82 11.21
CA ALA A 62 -4.33 -4.57 11.89
C ALA A 62 -3.90 -3.38 11.01
N LYS A 63 -3.88 -3.54 9.66
CA LYS A 63 -3.49 -2.55 8.65
C LYS A 63 -2.01 -2.17 8.72
N LEU A 64 -1.50 -1.62 7.61
CA LEU A 64 -0.08 -1.25 7.48
C LEU A 64 0.43 -0.31 8.58
N LEU A 65 -0.42 0.63 9.03
CA LEU A 65 -0.04 1.67 10.00
C LEU A 65 -0.33 1.29 11.46
N VAL A 66 -0.78 0.06 11.72
CA VAL A 66 -1.25 -0.44 13.02
C VAL A 66 -2.44 0.37 13.53
N THR A 67 -3.63 -0.22 13.47
CA THR A 67 -4.90 0.46 13.76
C THR A 67 -4.93 1.11 15.14
N ASP A 68 -4.24 0.50 16.12
CA ASP A 68 -4.16 1.00 17.49
C ASP A 68 -3.40 2.33 17.63
N LEU A 69 -2.56 2.70 16.65
CA LEU A 69 -1.82 3.98 16.64
C LEU A 69 -2.57 5.11 15.94
N TYR A 70 -3.85 4.91 15.57
CA TYR A 70 -4.60 5.86 14.75
C TYR A 70 -4.64 7.26 15.36
N GLU A 71 -4.94 7.38 16.65
CA GLU A 71 -5.06 8.67 17.33
C GLU A 71 -3.69 9.38 17.39
N GLU A 72 -2.62 8.64 17.61
CA GLU A 72 -1.26 9.13 17.64
C GLU A 72 -0.80 9.63 16.26
N TRP A 73 -1.13 8.90 15.18
CA TRP A 73 -0.92 9.37 13.81
C TRP A 73 -1.67 10.67 13.53
N MET A 74 -2.92 10.78 13.98
CA MET A 74 -3.72 11.99 13.78
C MET A 74 -3.17 13.17 14.59
N ALA A 75 -2.76 12.95 15.85
CA ALA A 75 -2.14 13.96 16.69
C ALA A 75 -0.83 14.47 16.09
N ALA A 76 0.02 13.58 15.55
CA ALA A 76 1.24 13.93 14.83
C ALA A 76 0.96 14.83 13.61
N MET A 77 -0.13 14.56 12.90
CA MET A 77 -0.51 15.32 11.72
C MET A 77 -0.99 16.75 12.04
N GLN A 78 -1.47 17.01 13.25
CA GLN A 78 -1.93 18.34 13.69
C GLN A 78 -0.81 19.27 14.15
N LYS A 79 0.44 18.79 14.22
CA LYS A 79 1.59 19.65 14.55
C LYS A 79 1.77 20.74 13.50
N SER A 80 1.93 21.99 13.95
CA SER A 80 2.07 23.17 13.09
C SER A 80 3.48 23.29 12.51
N GLY A 81 4.50 22.88 13.27
CA GLY A 81 5.88 22.87 12.82
C GLY A 81 6.19 21.68 11.93
N LYS A 82 6.81 21.92 10.75
CA LYS A 82 7.23 20.84 9.85
C LYS A 82 8.18 19.85 10.52
N GLU A 83 9.13 20.37 11.30
CA GLU A 83 10.15 19.54 11.97
C GLU A 83 9.56 18.75 13.13
N GLU A 84 8.76 19.41 13.99
CA GLU A 84 8.00 18.74 15.06
C GLU A 84 7.10 17.63 14.50
N LYS A 85 6.40 17.91 13.40
CA LYS A 85 5.56 16.94 12.70
C LYS A 85 6.37 15.75 12.20
N VAL A 86 7.54 15.97 11.62
CA VAL A 86 8.41 14.90 11.11
C VAL A 86 8.91 14.02 12.25
N GLU A 87 9.34 14.62 13.36
CA GLU A 87 9.83 13.85 14.52
C GLU A 87 8.71 13.01 15.15
N GLU A 88 7.51 13.57 15.30
CA GLU A 88 6.37 12.81 15.80
C GLU A 88 5.99 11.66 14.85
N LEU A 89 5.93 11.91 13.54
CA LEU A 89 5.66 10.86 12.56
C LEU A 89 6.72 9.75 12.57
N LYS A 90 8.00 10.09 12.74
CA LYS A 90 9.07 9.08 12.90
C LYS A 90 8.85 8.22 14.15
N ALA A 91 8.44 8.83 15.26
CA ALA A 91 8.13 8.10 16.48
C ALA A 91 6.99 7.09 16.26
N GLN A 92 5.96 7.48 15.51
CA GLN A 92 4.85 6.58 15.17
C GLN A 92 5.27 5.45 14.21
N VAL A 93 6.13 5.73 13.22
CA VAL A 93 6.73 4.67 12.38
C VAL A 93 7.48 3.65 13.25
N TRP A 94 8.26 4.13 14.21
CA TRP A 94 9.01 3.27 15.13
C TRP A 94 8.07 2.43 16.01
N ALA A 95 7.04 3.05 16.59
CA ALA A 95 6.04 2.35 17.39
C ALA A 95 5.33 1.25 16.59
N ALA A 96 4.92 1.55 15.36
CA ALA A 96 4.29 0.59 14.46
C ALA A 96 5.22 -0.60 14.17
N ALA A 97 6.51 -0.34 13.89
CA ALA A 97 7.50 -1.40 13.66
C ALA A 97 7.74 -2.28 14.90
N CYS A 98 7.69 -1.71 16.10
CA CYS A 98 7.80 -2.46 17.35
C CYS A 98 6.58 -3.33 17.65
N LEU A 99 5.37 -2.85 17.32
CA LEU A 99 4.13 -3.62 17.46
C LEU A 99 4.08 -4.78 16.48
N SER A 100 4.37 -4.54 15.19
CA SER A 100 4.36 -5.58 14.16
C SER A 100 5.40 -6.69 14.35
N ARG A 101 6.42 -6.50 15.19
CA ARG A 101 7.40 -7.55 15.56
C ARG A 101 6.95 -8.44 16.72
N ARG A 102 5.91 -8.06 17.46
CA ARG A 102 5.39 -8.84 18.60
C ARG A 102 4.34 -9.87 18.21
N ASP A 103 3.80 -9.76 17.00
CA ASP A 103 2.74 -10.63 16.49
C ASP A 103 3.24 -11.77 15.57
N TRP A 104 4.56 -12.06 15.57
CA TRP A 104 5.21 -13.17 14.85
C TRP A 104 6.10 -14.01 15.77
#